data_AF-A0A257JZQ7-F1
#
_entry.id   AF-A0A257JZQ7-F1
#
_cell.length_a   1.000
_cell.length_b   1.000
_cell.length_c   1.000
_cell.angle_alpha   90.00
_cell.angle_beta   90.00
_cell.angle_gamma   90.00
#
_symmetry.space_group_name_H-M   'P 1'
#
loop_
_entity.id
_entity.type
_entity.pdbx_description
1 polymer ?
#
loop_
_entity_poly.entity_id
_entity_poly.type
_entity_poly.pdbx_seq_one_letter_code
_entity_poly.pdbx_strand_id
1 'polypeptide(L)'
;MATTKELSVEDKLRAIYDLQLIDSRIDEIRNVRGELPLEVEDLEDEVAGLKSRSEKLKSELDVIEDQIKAKKNAIDEHKEAIKKYTKQQESVRNNREFNSLTKEVEFQELEIQLAEKQIKEMKASIEYKKQIVSQSAEKLEEKQTHLDHKKSELDAIMAETSKEEAYLSQKSAEYTALIEERLLTAYNRIRSSVRNGLAVVSIERGASAGSFFTIPPQTQVEIASRKKIITDEHSGRILVDSALADEEKEKMEKLFADFQ
;
A
#
# COMPACT_ATOMS: atom_id res chain seq x y z
N MET A 1 45.17 19.39 23.31
CA MET A 1 44.66 18.10 23.81
C MET A 1 43.53 18.42 24.76
N ALA A 2 42.29 18.31 24.29
CA ALA A 2 41.13 18.69 25.08
C ALA A 2 40.94 17.67 26.21
N THR A 3 40.96 18.16 27.44
CA THR A 3 40.66 17.42 28.66
C THR A 3 39.20 16.97 28.61
N THR A 4 38.96 15.74 28.19
CA THR A 4 37.69 15.05 28.42
C THR A 4 37.50 14.95 29.93
N LYS A 5 36.54 15.72 30.45
CA LYS A 5 36.07 15.63 31.83
C LYS A 5 35.69 14.16 32.07
N GLU A 6 36.30 13.48 33.06
CA GLU A 6 35.92 12.11 33.40
C GLU A 6 34.46 12.11 33.88
N LEU A 7 33.53 11.86 32.96
CA LEU A 7 32.11 11.69 33.24
C LEU A 7 31.91 10.48 34.17
N SER A 8 31.01 10.61 35.14
CA SER A 8 30.62 9.49 36.00
C SER A 8 30.05 8.35 35.16
N VAL A 9 30.10 7.12 35.67
CA VAL A 9 29.46 5.96 35.00
C VAL A 9 27.96 6.22 34.80
N GLU A 10 27.32 6.89 35.76
CA GLU A 10 25.93 7.33 35.63
C GLU A 10 25.75 8.32 34.46
N ASP A 11 26.60 9.34 34.35
CA ASP A 11 26.51 10.32 33.26
C ASP A 11 26.73 9.67 31.89
N LYS A 12 27.61 8.66 31.81
CA LYS A 12 27.83 7.86 30.60
C LYS A 12 26.61 7.04 30.23
N LEU A 13 25.91 6.46 31.20
CA LEU A 13 24.67 5.70 30.99
C LEU A 13 23.52 6.62 30.54
N ARG A 14 23.40 7.82 31.13
CA ARG A 14 22.44 8.85 30.69
C ARG A 14 22.72 9.28 29.26
N ALA A 15 23.96 9.65 28.93
CA ALA A 15 24.32 10.12 27.60
C ALA A 15 24.08 9.08 26.48
N ILE A 16 24.38 7.81 26.74
CA ILE A 16 24.15 6.75 25.74
C ILE A 16 22.68 6.37 25.60
N TYR A 17 21.90 6.50 26.68
CA TYR A 17 20.47 6.28 26.64
C TYR A 17 19.73 7.43 25.95
N ASP A 18 20.16 8.68 26.17
CA ASP A 18 19.70 9.86 25.41
C ASP A 18 19.93 9.66 23.90
N LEU A 19 21.13 9.21 23.51
CA LEU A 19 21.44 8.90 22.11
C LEU A 19 20.52 7.80 21.56
N GLN A 20 20.26 6.74 22.34
CA GLN A 20 19.33 5.69 21.94
C GLN A 20 17.91 6.22 21.72
N LEU A 21 17.41 7.10 22.58
CA LEU A 21 16.07 7.67 22.43
C LEU A 21 15.95 8.52 21.16
N ILE A 22 16.97 9.32 20.86
CA ILE A 22 17.03 10.12 19.62
C ILE A 22 17.08 9.19 18.39
N ASP A 23 17.98 8.20 18.39
CA ASP A 23 18.13 7.26 17.27
C ASP A 23 16.87 6.40 17.07
N SER A 24 16.20 5.98 18.16
CA SER A 24 14.92 5.27 18.10
C SER A 24 13.83 6.13 17.46
N ARG A 25 13.77 7.43 17.79
CA ARG A 25 12.81 8.37 17.18
C ARG A 25 13.09 8.55 15.69
N ILE A 26 14.37 8.63 15.28
CA ILE A 26 14.76 8.67 13.87
C ILE A 26 14.33 7.38 13.14
N ASP A 27 14.52 6.21 13.77
CA ASP A 27 14.10 4.93 13.20
C ASP A 27 12.58 4.84 13.04
N GLU A 28 11.80 5.31 14.03
CA GLU A 28 10.34 5.41 13.94
C GLU A 28 9.91 6.26 12.74
N ILE A 29 10.50 7.44 12.58
CA ILE A 29 10.26 8.33 11.44
C ILE A 29 10.56 7.62 10.11
N ARG A 30 11.69 6.91 10.03
CA ARG A 30 12.09 6.18 8.82
C ARG A 30 11.19 5.01 8.50
N ASN A 31 10.70 4.29 9.52
CA ASN A 31 9.78 3.19 9.35
C ASN A 31 8.42 3.69 8.83
N VAL A 32 7.87 4.75 9.41
CA VAL A 32 6.62 5.37 8.92
C VAL A 32 6.78 5.86 7.48
N ARG A 33 7.93 6.47 7.15
CA ARG A 33 8.28 6.87 5.78
C ARG A 33 8.45 5.68 4.82
N GLY A 34 8.67 4.47 5.30
CA GLY A 34 8.83 3.27 4.48
C GLY A 34 7.52 2.49 4.27
N GLU A 35 6.69 2.38 5.30
CA GLU A 35 5.43 1.62 5.26
C GLU A 35 4.35 2.35 4.45
N LEU A 36 4.24 3.67 4.61
CA LEU A 36 3.18 4.45 3.99
C LEU A 36 3.29 4.54 2.44
N PRO A 37 4.49 4.69 1.83
CA PRO A 37 4.63 4.61 0.38
C PRO A 37 4.25 3.26 -0.22
N LEU A 38 4.53 2.15 0.47
CA LEU A 38 4.15 0.81 -0.01
C LEU A 38 2.63 0.67 -0.08
N GLU A 39 1.92 1.19 0.92
CA GLU A 39 0.45 1.18 0.92
C GLU A 39 -0.14 2.06 -0.19
N VAL A 40 0.50 3.18 -0.50
CA VAL A 40 0.12 4.03 -1.64
C VAL A 40 0.37 3.31 -2.96
N GLU A 41 1.53 2.66 -3.13
CA GLU A 41 1.87 1.88 -4.32
C GLU A 41 0.87 0.74 -4.57
N ASP A 42 0.53 -0.02 -3.53
CA ASP A 42 -0.48 -1.09 -3.60
C ASP A 42 -1.85 -0.55 -4.07
N LEU A 43 -2.26 0.62 -3.56
CA LEU A 43 -3.51 1.28 -3.97
C LEU A 43 -3.44 1.83 -5.39
N GLU A 44 -2.30 2.35 -5.83
CA GLU A 44 -2.09 2.79 -7.22
C GLU A 44 -2.25 1.62 -8.20
N ASP A 45 -1.67 0.47 -7.88
CA ASP A 45 -1.77 -0.75 -8.67
C ASP A 45 -3.22 -1.27 -8.73
N GLU A 46 -3.94 -1.24 -7.61
CA GLU A 46 -5.36 -1.61 -7.57
C GLU A 46 -6.20 -0.68 -8.48
N VAL A 47 -5.99 0.63 -8.39
CA VAL A 47 -6.67 1.62 -9.24
C VAL A 47 -6.33 1.43 -10.71
N ALA A 48 -5.06 1.17 -11.04
CA ALA A 48 -4.62 0.90 -12.41
C ALA A 48 -5.28 -0.38 -12.97
N GLY A 49 -5.35 -1.44 -12.16
CA GLY A 49 -6.04 -2.68 -12.50
C GLY A 49 -7.53 -2.47 -12.75
N LEU A 50 -8.21 -1.70 -11.91
CA LEU A 50 -9.63 -1.35 -12.08
C LEU A 50 -9.86 -0.50 -13.34
N LYS A 51 -8.99 0.47 -13.63
CA LYS A 51 -9.06 1.30 -14.85
C LYS A 51 -8.95 0.43 -16.11
N SER A 52 -7.92 -0.42 -16.18
CA SER A 52 -7.70 -1.34 -17.30
C SER A 52 -8.88 -2.30 -17.50
N ARG A 53 -9.47 -2.81 -16.42
CA ARG A 53 -10.67 -3.65 -16.50
C ARG A 53 -11.89 -2.88 -17.02
N SER A 54 -12.08 -1.64 -16.57
CA SER A 54 -13.18 -0.78 -17.02
C SER A 54 -13.06 -0.45 -18.52
N GLU A 55 -11.85 -0.14 -18.99
CA GLU A 55 -11.57 0.09 -20.41
C GLU A 55 -11.87 -1.14 -21.27
N LYS A 56 -11.45 -2.33 -20.82
CA LYS A 56 -11.77 -3.58 -21.51
C LYS A 56 -13.29 -3.79 -21.62
N LEU A 57 -14.03 -3.59 -20.54
CA LEU A 57 -15.49 -3.72 -20.55
C LEU A 57 -16.16 -2.73 -21.51
N LYS A 58 -15.66 -1.49 -21.60
CA LYS A 58 -16.13 -0.51 -22.59
C LYS A 58 -15.84 -0.97 -24.02
N SER A 59 -14.62 -1.43 -24.30
CA SER A 59 -14.28 -1.95 -25.63
C SER A 59 -15.13 -3.16 -26.04
N GLU A 60 -15.46 -4.03 -25.09
CA GLU A 60 -16.36 -5.16 -25.33
C GLU A 60 -17.80 -4.72 -25.64
N LEU A 61 -18.27 -3.63 -25.01
CA LEU A 61 -19.58 -3.04 -25.31
C LEU A 61 -19.61 -2.50 -26.74
N ASP A 62 -18.57 -1.77 -27.15
CA ASP A 62 -18.47 -1.21 -28.51
C ASP A 62 -18.51 -2.32 -29.57
N VAL A 63 -17.78 -3.43 -29.33
CA VAL A 63 -17.80 -4.61 -30.22
C VAL A 63 -19.20 -5.21 -30.35
N ILE A 64 -19.94 -5.33 -29.24
CA ILE A 64 -21.31 -5.88 -29.29
C ILE A 64 -22.25 -4.90 -30.02
N GLU A 65 -22.09 -3.59 -29.82
CA GLU A 65 -22.88 -2.59 -30.54
C GLU A 65 -22.64 -2.64 -32.06
N ASP A 66 -21.40 -2.83 -32.49
CA ASP A 66 -21.07 -3.00 -33.90
C ASP A 66 -21.59 -4.32 -34.49
N GLN A 67 -21.57 -5.41 -33.72
CA GLN A 67 -22.23 -6.67 -34.11
C GLN A 67 -23.75 -6.50 -34.28
N ILE A 68 -24.40 -5.73 -33.41
CA ILE A 68 -25.83 -5.42 -33.55
C ILE A 68 -26.09 -4.61 -34.83
N LYS A 69 -25.24 -3.63 -35.16
CA LYS A 69 -25.36 -2.87 -36.42
C LYS A 69 -25.22 -3.78 -37.63
N ALA A 70 -24.21 -4.64 -37.65
CA ALA A 70 -23.99 -5.60 -38.73
C ALA A 70 -25.21 -6.53 -38.92
N LYS A 71 -25.78 -7.04 -37.82
CA LYS A 71 -26.98 -7.89 -37.87
C LYS A 71 -28.22 -7.14 -38.37
N LYS A 72 -28.38 -5.86 -38.04
CA LYS A 72 -29.46 -5.03 -38.58
C LYS A 72 -29.33 -4.83 -40.09
N ASN A 73 -28.12 -4.55 -40.57
CA ASN A 73 -27.87 -4.42 -42.01
C ASN A 73 -28.19 -5.75 -42.74
N ALA A 74 -27.77 -6.89 -42.18
CA ALA A 74 -28.10 -8.19 -42.73
C ALA A 74 -29.62 -8.43 -42.80
N ILE A 75 -30.39 -8.03 -41.77
CA ILE A 75 -31.86 -8.10 -41.79
C ILE A 75 -32.44 -7.28 -42.96
N ASP A 76 -31.91 -6.09 -43.21
CA ASP A 76 -32.38 -5.25 -44.31
C ASP A 76 -32.02 -5.85 -45.68
N GLU A 77 -30.83 -6.45 -45.84
CA GLU A 77 -30.45 -7.22 -47.02
C GLU A 77 -31.38 -8.43 -47.26
N HIS A 78 -31.69 -9.20 -46.23
CA HIS A 78 -32.64 -10.32 -46.31
C HIS A 78 -34.04 -9.86 -46.72
N LYS A 79 -34.51 -8.71 -46.19
CA LYS A 79 -35.80 -8.12 -46.59
C LYS A 79 -35.82 -7.69 -48.06
N GLU A 80 -34.72 -7.15 -48.58
CA GLU A 80 -34.61 -6.81 -50.00
C GLU A 80 -34.60 -8.06 -50.88
N ALA A 81 -33.89 -9.11 -50.46
CA ALA A 81 -33.88 -10.41 -51.13
C ALA A 81 -35.29 -11.03 -51.19
N ILE A 82 -36.04 -11.03 -50.08
CA ILE A 82 -37.43 -11.47 -50.03
C ILE A 82 -38.26 -10.72 -51.08
N LYS A 83 -38.24 -9.38 -51.07
CA LYS A 83 -38.99 -8.57 -52.07
C LYS A 83 -38.66 -8.96 -53.51
N LYS A 84 -37.38 -9.22 -53.80
CA LYS A 84 -36.91 -9.64 -55.12
C LYS A 84 -37.45 -11.03 -55.50
N TYR A 85 -37.36 -12.01 -54.60
CA TYR A 85 -37.84 -13.37 -54.85
C TYR A 85 -39.37 -13.44 -54.95
N THR A 86 -40.10 -12.71 -54.11
CA THR A 86 -41.57 -12.61 -54.19
C THR A 86 -42.00 -12.01 -55.53
N LYS A 87 -41.34 -10.96 -56.01
CA LYS A 87 -41.62 -10.39 -57.34
C LYS A 87 -41.32 -11.36 -58.48
N GLN A 88 -40.25 -12.18 -58.35
CA GLN A 88 -39.95 -13.22 -59.33
C GLN A 88 -41.02 -14.31 -59.35
N GLN A 89 -41.56 -14.73 -58.19
CA GLN A 89 -42.63 -15.72 -58.11
C GLN A 89 -43.87 -15.34 -58.92
N GLU A 90 -44.26 -14.05 -58.94
CA GLU A 90 -45.42 -13.56 -59.70
C GLU A 90 -45.30 -13.80 -61.21
N SER A 91 -44.07 -13.91 -61.73
CA SER A 91 -43.78 -14.07 -63.16
C SER A 91 -43.57 -15.53 -63.60
N VAL A 92 -43.43 -16.45 -62.64
CA VAL A 92 -43.02 -17.85 -62.91
C VAL A 92 -44.22 -18.73 -63.21
N ARG A 93 -44.19 -19.40 -64.37
CA ARG A 93 -45.25 -20.34 -64.81
C ARG A 93 -44.92 -21.81 -64.54
N ASN A 94 -43.66 -22.10 -64.18
CA ASN A 94 -43.16 -23.45 -63.92
C ASN A 94 -43.25 -23.77 -62.42
N ASN A 95 -44.03 -24.80 -62.07
CA ASN A 95 -44.28 -25.20 -60.68
C ASN A 95 -42.98 -25.55 -59.91
N ARG A 96 -41.94 -26.05 -60.60
CA ARG A 96 -40.66 -26.38 -59.98
C ARG A 96 -39.88 -25.13 -59.57
N GLU A 97 -39.87 -24.11 -60.41
CA GLU A 97 -39.20 -22.82 -60.13
C GLU A 97 -39.95 -22.05 -59.04
N PHE A 98 -41.28 -22.08 -59.07
CA PHE A 98 -42.12 -21.47 -58.03
C PHE A 98 -41.77 -22.04 -56.65
N ASN A 99 -41.76 -23.38 -56.51
CA ASN A 99 -41.42 -24.05 -55.26
C ASN A 99 -39.98 -23.75 -54.79
N SER A 100 -39.04 -23.56 -55.71
CA SER A 100 -37.66 -23.18 -55.36
C SER A 100 -37.59 -21.77 -54.78
N LEU A 101 -38.28 -20.81 -55.39
CA LEU A 101 -38.35 -19.44 -54.88
C LEU A 101 -39.09 -19.35 -53.55
N THR A 102 -40.12 -20.18 -53.34
CA THR A 102 -40.82 -20.26 -52.04
C THR A 102 -39.88 -20.67 -50.93
N LYS A 103 -39.07 -21.71 -51.15
CA LYS A 103 -38.06 -22.15 -50.18
C LYS A 103 -37.00 -21.09 -49.92
N GLU A 104 -36.62 -20.34 -50.95
CA GLU A 104 -35.67 -19.24 -50.79
C GLU A 104 -36.26 -18.12 -49.93
N VAL A 105 -37.52 -17.73 -50.15
CA VAL A 105 -38.22 -16.76 -49.28
C VAL A 105 -38.29 -17.25 -47.84
N GLU A 106 -38.71 -18.51 -47.61
CA GLU A 106 -38.76 -19.12 -46.28
C GLU A 106 -37.37 -19.12 -45.59
N PHE A 107 -36.32 -19.42 -46.35
CA PHE A 107 -34.94 -19.38 -45.85
C PHE A 107 -34.55 -17.97 -45.39
N GLN A 108 -34.81 -16.94 -46.21
CA GLN A 108 -34.51 -15.56 -45.84
C GLN A 108 -35.35 -15.08 -44.62
N GLU A 109 -36.59 -15.53 -44.48
CA GLU A 109 -37.43 -15.25 -43.30
C GLU A 109 -36.87 -15.88 -42.02
N LEU A 110 -36.37 -17.12 -42.11
CA LEU A 110 -35.71 -17.80 -40.99
C LEU A 110 -34.41 -17.09 -40.57
N GLU A 111 -33.61 -16.61 -41.53
CA GLU A 111 -32.41 -15.82 -41.25
C GLU A 111 -32.73 -14.50 -40.53
N ILE A 112 -33.82 -13.82 -40.92
CA ILE A 112 -34.30 -12.62 -40.20
C ILE A 112 -34.67 -12.97 -38.76
N GLN A 113 -35.45 -14.04 -38.53
CA GLN A 113 -35.83 -14.45 -37.17
C GLN A 113 -34.61 -14.81 -36.31
N LEU A 114 -33.62 -15.49 -36.90
CA LEU A 114 -32.37 -15.82 -36.23
C LEU A 114 -31.60 -14.56 -35.84
N ALA A 115 -31.45 -13.61 -36.76
CA ALA A 115 -30.77 -12.34 -36.51
C ALA A 115 -31.49 -11.51 -35.44
N GLU A 116 -32.82 -11.44 -35.46
CA GLU A 116 -33.61 -10.75 -34.43
C GLU A 116 -33.45 -11.38 -33.04
N LYS A 117 -33.43 -12.72 -32.96
CA LYS A 117 -33.16 -13.44 -31.71
C LYS A 117 -31.76 -13.12 -31.18
N GLN A 118 -30.75 -13.18 -32.04
CA GLN A 118 -29.37 -12.84 -31.67
C GLN A 118 -29.24 -11.38 -31.20
N ILE A 119 -29.89 -10.43 -31.88
CA ILE A 119 -29.91 -9.03 -31.45
C ILE A 119 -30.52 -8.89 -30.05
N LYS A 120 -31.60 -9.62 -29.75
CA LYS A 120 -32.24 -9.59 -28.43
C LYS A 120 -31.30 -10.12 -27.34
N GLU A 121 -30.59 -11.21 -27.59
CA GLU A 121 -29.59 -11.77 -26.68
C GLU A 121 -28.40 -10.79 -26.46
N MET A 122 -27.89 -10.18 -27.55
CA MET A 122 -26.83 -9.17 -27.46
C MET A 122 -27.25 -7.94 -26.65
N LYS A 123 -28.50 -7.46 -26.81
CA LYS A 123 -29.03 -6.34 -26.02
C LYS A 123 -29.09 -6.65 -24.54
N ALA A 124 -29.54 -7.85 -24.16
CA ALA A 124 -29.53 -8.29 -22.76
C ALA A 124 -28.10 -8.36 -22.21
N SER A 125 -27.13 -8.82 -23.03
CA SER A 125 -25.71 -8.81 -22.66
C SER A 125 -25.17 -7.40 -22.44
N ILE A 126 -25.52 -6.44 -23.31
CA ILE A 126 -25.16 -5.02 -23.15
C ILE A 126 -25.68 -4.46 -21.83
N GLU A 127 -26.95 -4.72 -21.49
CA GLU A 127 -27.57 -4.21 -20.27
C GLU A 127 -26.85 -4.74 -19.03
N TYR A 128 -26.58 -6.05 -18.99
CA TYR A 128 -25.79 -6.67 -17.93
C TYR A 128 -24.38 -6.09 -17.82
N LYS A 129 -23.66 -5.93 -18.95
CA LYS A 129 -22.32 -5.36 -18.95
C LYS A 129 -22.31 -3.88 -18.55
N LYS A 130 -23.32 -3.10 -18.94
CA LYS A 130 -23.47 -1.70 -18.51
C LYS A 130 -23.64 -1.60 -16.99
N GLN A 131 -24.38 -2.52 -16.37
CA GLN A 131 -24.51 -2.59 -14.92
C GLN A 131 -23.15 -2.88 -14.25
N ILE A 132 -22.38 -3.83 -14.79
CA ILE A 132 -21.02 -4.12 -14.29
C ILE A 132 -20.10 -2.90 -14.44
N VAL A 133 -20.16 -2.19 -15.57
CA VAL A 133 -19.37 -0.97 -15.80
C VAL A 133 -19.72 0.10 -14.77
N SER A 134 -21.00 0.31 -14.48
CA SER A 134 -21.45 1.24 -13.44
C SER A 134 -20.87 0.89 -12.07
N GLN A 135 -21.02 -0.37 -11.65
CA GLN A 135 -20.47 -0.84 -10.37
C GLN A 135 -18.95 -0.74 -10.31
N SER A 136 -18.26 -1.00 -11.43
CA SER A 136 -16.81 -0.86 -11.51
C SER A 136 -16.36 0.60 -11.47
N ALA A 137 -17.17 1.52 -12.00
CA ALA A 137 -16.89 2.95 -11.97
C ALA A 137 -17.05 3.51 -10.55
N GLU A 138 -18.11 3.13 -9.84
CA GLU A 138 -18.33 3.50 -8.43
C GLU A 138 -17.15 3.04 -7.56
N LYS A 139 -16.75 1.77 -7.66
CA LYS A 139 -15.59 1.24 -6.92
C LYS A 139 -14.29 1.96 -7.25
N LEU A 140 -14.10 2.32 -8.53
CA LEU A 140 -12.92 3.04 -8.98
C LEU A 140 -12.88 4.44 -8.41
N GLU A 141 -14.02 5.13 -8.34
CA GLU A 141 -14.14 6.47 -7.74
C GLU A 141 -13.86 6.43 -6.23
N GLU A 142 -14.42 5.47 -5.51
CA GLU A 142 -14.14 5.25 -4.08
C GLU A 142 -12.64 5.02 -3.83
N LYS A 143 -12.02 4.14 -4.61
CA LYS A 143 -10.58 3.82 -4.49
C LYS A 143 -9.68 4.98 -4.89
N GLN A 144 -10.05 5.73 -5.93
CA GLN A 144 -9.32 6.93 -6.34
C GLN A 144 -9.38 8.00 -5.25
N THR A 145 -10.55 8.22 -4.65
CA THR A 145 -10.70 9.19 -3.55
C THR A 145 -9.84 8.78 -2.35
N HIS A 146 -9.87 7.49 -1.98
CA HIS A 146 -9.03 6.96 -0.90
C HIS A 146 -7.53 7.11 -1.20
N LEU A 147 -7.11 6.84 -2.43
CA LEU A 147 -5.73 7.02 -2.88
C LEU A 147 -5.30 8.49 -2.78
N ASP A 148 -6.14 9.43 -3.23
CA ASP A 148 -5.83 10.85 -3.22
C ASP A 148 -5.70 11.38 -1.78
N HIS A 149 -6.55 10.91 -0.86
CA HIS A 149 -6.42 11.20 0.57
C HIS A 149 -5.11 10.65 1.15
N LYS A 150 -4.82 9.36 0.93
CA LYS A 150 -3.58 8.71 1.40
C LYS A 150 -2.32 9.41 0.87
N LYS A 151 -2.32 9.83 -0.39
CA LYS A 151 -1.21 10.60 -0.97
C LYS A 151 -1.03 11.95 -0.31
N SER A 152 -2.12 12.69 -0.09
CA SER A 152 -2.03 13.98 0.61
C SER A 152 -1.55 13.81 2.04
N GLU A 153 -1.96 12.76 2.74
CA GLU A 153 -1.48 12.44 4.09
C GLU A 153 0.02 12.09 4.06
N LEU A 154 0.45 11.25 3.11
CA LEU A 154 1.85 10.90 2.91
C LEU A 154 2.71 12.14 2.65
N ASP A 155 2.29 13.03 1.75
CA ASP A 155 3.03 14.25 1.43
C ASP A 155 3.16 15.18 2.65
N ALA A 156 2.08 15.32 3.43
CA ALA A 156 2.09 16.10 4.66
C ALA A 156 3.03 15.50 5.71
N ILE A 157 2.93 14.20 5.96
CA ILE A 157 3.78 13.47 6.90
C ILE A 157 5.24 13.53 6.46
N MET A 158 5.54 13.34 5.18
CA MET A 158 6.91 13.42 4.66
C MET A 158 7.50 14.82 4.84
N ALA A 159 6.71 15.87 4.63
CA ALA A 159 7.15 17.26 4.81
C ALA A 159 7.42 17.60 6.28
N GLU A 160 6.59 17.10 7.20
CA GLU A 160 6.76 17.30 8.65
C GLU A 160 7.95 16.49 9.18
N THR A 161 7.96 15.19 8.89
CA THR A 161 8.99 14.26 9.39
C THR A 161 10.37 14.51 8.79
N SER A 162 10.48 15.05 7.57
CA SER A 162 11.78 15.41 6.99
C SER A 162 12.51 16.49 7.79
N LYS A 163 11.78 17.46 8.35
CA LYS A 163 12.39 18.52 9.16
C LYS A 163 12.77 17.97 10.54
N GLU A 164 11.90 17.14 11.11
CA GLU A 164 12.13 16.47 12.40
C GLU A 164 13.37 15.56 12.31
N GLU A 165 13.48 14.74 11.27
CA GLU A 165 14.64 13.85 11.06
C GLU A 165 15.94 14.64 10.93
N ALA A 166 15.94 15.79 10.22
CA ALA A 166 17.13 16.62 10.09
C ALA A 166 17.55 17.22 11.45
N TYR A 167 16.59 17.71 12.24
CA TYR A 167 16.84 18.22 13.58
C TYR A 167 17.37 17.12 14.52
N LEU A 168 16.72 15.95 14.54
CA LEU A 168 17.13 14.82 15.35
C LEU A 168 18.49 14.27 14.92
N SER A 169 18.81 14.26 13.62
CA SER A 169 20.12 13.84 13.13
C SER A 169 21.23 14.79 13.61
N GLN A 170 20.96 16.10 13.64
CA GLN A 170 21.88 17.07 14.22
C GLN A 170 22.05 16.85 15.73
N LYS A 171 20.95 16.61 16.46
CA LYS A 171 21.00 16.29 17.90
C LYS A 171 21.75 14.98 18.15
N SER A 172 21.51 13.94 17.37
CA SER A 172 22.25 12.67 17.46
C SER A 172 23.76 12.89 17.31
N ALA A 173 24.19 13.75 16.37
CA ALA A 173 25.60 14.12 16.23
C ALA A 173 26.16 14.91 17.44
N GLU A 174 25.39 15.86 17.99
CA GLU A 174 25.76 16.62 19.20
C GLU A 174 25.95 15.68 20.42
N TYR A 175 25.00 14.77 20.65
CA TYR A 175 25.05 13.83 21.76
C TYR A 175 26.13 12.76 21.58
N THR A 176 26.37 12.33 20.33
CA THR A 176 27.48 11.43 19.99
C THR A 176 28.83 12.02 20.38
N ALA A 177 29.04 13.33 20.18
CA ALA A 177 30.29 14.00 20.53
C ALA A 177 30.55 14.08 22.05
N LEU A 178 29.53 13.88 22.88
CA LEU A 178 29.63 13.86 24.35
C LEU A 178 30.01 12.47 24.89
N ILE A 179 29.93 11.42 24.06
CA ILE A 179 30.15 10.03 24.46
C ILE A 179 31.59 9.61 24.16
N GLU A 180 32.17 8.83 25.07
CA GLU A 180 33.50 8.24 24.89
C GLU A 180 33.53 7.26 23.70
N GLU A 181 34.54 7.36 22.84
CA GLU A 181 34.68 6.59 21.60
C GLU A 181 34.55 5.06 21.81
N ARG A 182 35.09 4.53 22.90
CA ARG A 182 35.00 3.11 23.25
C ARG A 182 33.55 2.67 23.50
N LEU A 183 32.78 3.51 24.20
CA LEU A 183 31.39 3.24 24.54
C LEU A 183 30.50 3.37 23.29
N LEU A 184 30.75 4.39 22.47
CA LEU A 184 30.08 4.58 21.19
C LEU A 184 30.31 3.41 20.21
N THR A 185 31.53 2.89 20.16
CA THR A 185 31.85 1.71 19.32
C THR A 185 31.05 0.48 19.76
N ALA A 186 30.91 0.26 21.07
CA ALA A 186 30.11 -0.82 21.61
C ALA A 186 28.62 -0.64 21.28
N TYR A 187 28.10 0.58 21.44
CA TYR A 187 26.73 0.96 21.07
C TYR A 187 26.42 0.67 19.60
N ASN A 188 27.22 1.23 18.69
CA ASN A 188 27.03 1.07 17.23
C ASN A 188 27.09 -0.40 16.81
N ARG A 189 28.01 -1.18 17.41
CA ARG A 189 28.10 -2.62 17.16
C ARG A 189 26.82 -3.34 17.56
N ILE A 190 26.29 -3.08 18.76
CA ILE A 190 25.04 -3.71 19.22
C ILE A 190 23.88 -3.29 18.31
N ARG A 191 23.75 -1.98 18.04
CA ARG A 191 22.67 -1.41 17.21
C ARG A 191 22.63 -2.04 15.82
N SER A 192 23.78 -2.23 15.18
CA SER A 192 23.88 -2.90 13.87
C SER A 192 23.57 -4.40 13.90
N SER A 193 23.72 -5.05 15.06
CA SER A 193 23.51 -6.49 15.20
C SER A 193 22.06 -6.87 15.50
N VAL A 194 21.25 -5.95 16.02
CA VAL A 194 19.86 -6.21 16.41
C VAL A 194 18.89 -5.61 15.41
N ARG A 195 17.86 -6.39 15.03
CA ARG A 195 16.91 -6.00 13.99
C ARG A 195 16.06 -4.77 14.35
N ASN A 196 15.91 -4.48 15.64
CA ASN A 196 15.11 -3.36 16.15
C ASN A 196 15.95 -2.11 16.50
N GLY A 197 17.26 -2.10 16.24
CA GLY A 197 18.11 -0.93 16.50
C GLY A 197 18.28 -0.53 17.97
N LEU A 198 17.77 -1.32 18.93
CA LEU A 198 17.85 -1.01 20.37
C LEU A 198 19.14 -1.57 20.99
N ALA A 199 20.14 -0.71 21.18
CA ALA A 199 21.39 -1.05 21.85
C ALA A 199 21.37 -0.82 23.37
N VAL A 200 20.58 0.16 23.84
CA VAL A 200 20.37 0.44 25.27
C VAL A 200 18.91 0.24 25.61
N VAL A 201 18.61 -0.50 26.69
CA VAL A 201 17.23 -0.83 27.08
C VAL A 201 17.04 -0.77 28.59
N SER A 202 15.84 -0.35 29.00
CA SER A 202 15.42 -0.34 30.39
C SER A 202 15.04 -1.74 30.90
N ILE A 203 15.03 -1.89 32.22
CA ILE A 203 14.39 -3.02 32.89
C ILE A 203 12.92 -2.67 33.13
N GLU A 204 12.01 -3.48 32.60
CA GLU A 204 10.57 -3.35 32.82
C GLU A 204 10.03 -4.61 33.48
N ARG A 205 9.42 -4.45 34.67
CA ARG A 205 8.84 -5.55 35.46
C ARG A 205 9.81 -6.74 35.70
N GLY A 206 11.11 -6.44 35.83
CA GLY A 206 12.15 -7.44 36.05
C GLY A 206 12.64 -8.16 34.79
N ALA A 207 12.26 -7.70 33.59
CA ALA A 207 12.76 -8.19 32.31
C ALA A 207 13.42 -7.08 31.49
N SER A 208 14.30 -7.45 30.56
CA SER A 208 14.85 -6.50 29.58
C SER A 208 13.77 -6.05 28.60
N ALA A 209 13.59 -4.73 28.41
CA ALA A 209 12.60 -4.19 27.46
C ALA A 209 12.89 -4.53 25.99
N GLY A 210 14.10 -5.00 25.66
CA GLY A 210 14.46 -5.38 24.29
C GLY A 210 14.39 -6.88 24.02
N SER A 211 14.79 -7.72 24.98
CA SER A 211 14.91 -9.17 24.82
C SER A 211 13.82 -9.95 25.57
N PHE A 212 13.09 -9.27 26.44
CA PHE A 212 12.04 -9.81 27.31
C PHE A 212 12.51 -10.94 28.24
N PHE A 213 13.81 -11.19 28.33
CA PHE A 213 14.38 -12.13 29.28
C PHE A 213 14.33 -11.57 30.69
N THR A 214 13.99 -12.41 31.65
CA THR A 214 13.95 -12.08 33.08
C THR A 214 15.37 -11.90 33.61
N ILE A 215 15.63 -10.75 34.22
CA ILE A 215 16.92 -10.42 34.80
C ILE A 215 16.91 -10.84 36.28
N PRO A 216 17.94 -11.56 36.79
CA PRO A 216 18.01 -11.95 38.18
C PRO A 216 17.93 -10.75 39.14
N PRO A 217 17.27 -10.85 40.31
CA PRO A 217 17.12 -9.74 41.26
C PRO A 217 18.46 -9.13 41.72
N GLN A 218 19.52 -9.94 41.83
CA GLN A 218 20.86 -9.47 42.17
C GLN A 218 21.39 -8.50 41.11
N THR A 219 21.28 -8.86 39.83
CA THR A 219 21.69 -8.03 38.70
C THR A 219 20.84 -6.76 38.60
N GLN A 220 19.55 -6.82 38.93
CA GLN A 220 18.70 -5.62 38.97
C GLN A 220 19.20 -4.59 40.00
N VAL A 221 19.61 -5.04 41.20
CA VAL A 221 20.19 -4.18 42.23
C VAL A 221 21.53 -3.58 41.76
N GLU A 222 22.35 -4.36 41.05
CA GLU A 222 23.60 -3.85 40.48
C GLU A 222 23.36 -2.77 39.42
N ILE A 223 22.36 -2.96 38.55
CA ILE A 223 21.97 -1.97 37.53
C ILE A 223 21.46 -0.69 38.19
N ALA A 224 20.58 -0.82 39.20
CA ALA A 224 20.08 0.31 39.99
C ALA A 224 21.18 1.07 40.75
N SER A 225 22.33 0.43 41.02
CA SER A 225 23.47 1.10 41.68
C SER A 225 24.20 2.10 40.78
N ARG A 226 24.04 2.01 39.44
CA ARG A 226 24.65 2.90 38.42
C ARG A 226 26.19 3.00 38.48
N LYS A 227 26.87 2.05 39.13
CA LYS A 227 28.34 2.07 39.34
C LYS A 227 29.15 1.44 38.21
N LYS A 228 28.54 0.56 37.42
CA LYS A 228 29.18 -0.16 36.30
C LYS A 228 28.20 -0.29 35.15
N ILE A 229 28.72 -0.30 33.92
CA ILE A 229 27.92 -0.58 32.73
C ILE A 229 27.69 -2.09 32.67
N ILE A 230 26.43 -2.51 32.67
CA ILE A 230 26.03 -3.92 32.64
C ILE A 230 25.35 -4.20 31.31
N THR A 231 25.71 -5.31 30.68
CA THR A 231 25.08 -5.78 29.45
C THR A 231 24.26 -7.04 29.72
N ASP A 232 23.15 -7.19 29.01
CA ASP A 232 22.35 -8.41 28.99
C ASP A 232 23.17 -9.58 28.42
N GLU A 233 23.20 -10.70 29.13
CA GLU A 233 23.92 -11.91 28.70
C GLU A 233 23.30 -12.56 27.46
N HIS A 234 21.99 -12.37 27.26
CA HIS A 234 21.26 -12.98 26.15
C HIS A 234 21.31 -12.15 24.87
N SER A 235 21.14 -10.82 24.99
CA SER A 235 21.07 -9.93 23.84
C SER A 235 22.29 -9.03 23.65
N GLY A 236 23.21 -8.97 24.61
CA GLY A 236 24.38 -8.10 24.57
C GLY A 236 24.06 -6.61 24.71
N ARG A 237 22.79 -6.23 24.92
CA ARG A 237 22.34 -4.85 25.06
C ARG A 237 22.78 -4.25 26.38
N ILE A 238 23.04 -2.95 26.40
CA ILE A 238 23.35 -2.21 27.62
C ILE A 238 22.05 -2.01 28.42
N LEU A 239 22.09 -2.28 29.72
CA LEU A 239 20.94 -2.20 30.61
C LEU A 239 20.99 -0.93 31.45
N VAL A 240 19.86 -0.23 31.53
CA VAL A 240 19.64 0.92 32.43
C VAL A 240 18.48 0.63 33.40
N ASP A 241 18.54 1.21 34.59
CA ASP A 241 17.45 1.09 35.55
C ASP A 241 16.21 1.87 35.09
N SER A 242 15.04 1.46 35.57
CA SER A 242 13.77 2.07 35.19
C SER A 242 13.68 3.55 35.56
N ALA A 243 14.24 3.95 36.71
CA ALA A 243 14.14 5.35 37.15
C ALA A 243 14.98 6.29 36.27
N LEU A 244 16.20 5.88 35.89
CA LEU A 244 17.01 6.63 34.92
C LEU A 244 16.31 6.69 33.56
N ALA A 245 15.72 5.57 33.14
CA ALA A 245 15.02 5.48 31.88
C ALA A 245 13.82 6.44 31.80
N ASP A 246 13.05 6.56 32.89
CA ASP A 246 11.90 7.46 32.98
C ASP A 246 12.34 8.93 33.02
N GLU A 247 13.36 9.27 33.81
CA GLU A 247 13.94 10.62 33.88
C GLU A 247 14.40 11.14 32.51
N GLU A 248 15.18 10.33 31.79
CA GLU A 248 15.69 10.73 30.48
C GLU A 248 14.60 10.70 29.39
N LYS A 249 13.60 9.80 29.49
CA LYS A 249 12.41 9.84 28.62
C LYS A 249 11.67 11.17 28.76
N GLU A 250 11.35 11.61 29.97
CA GLU A 250 10.66 12.90 30.20
C GLU A 250 11.46 14.10 29.68
N LYS A 251 12.79 14.05 29.79
CA LYS A 251 13.68 15.09 29.27
C LYS A 251 13.71 15.09 27.74
N MET A 252 13.80 13.93 27.10
CA MET A 252 13.80 13.81 25.65
C MET A 252 12.43 14.17 25.06
N GLU A 253 11.32 13.81 25.72
CA GLU A 253 9.97 14.23 25.32
C GLU A 253 9.83 15.75 25.24
N LYS A 254 10.40 16.49 26.21
CA LYS A 254 10.43 17.97 26.15
C LYS A 254 11.27 18.46 24.97
N LEU A 255 12.41 17.83 24.69
CA LEU A 255 13.28 18.20 23.57
C LEU A 255 12.62 17.91 22.20
N PHE A 256 11.79 16.87 22.12
CA PHE A 256 10.99 16.56 20.94
C PHE A 256 9.79 17.51 20.79
N ALA A 257 9.16 17.91 21.91
CA ALA A 257 8.07 18.87 21.92
C ALA A 257 8.51 20.29 21.53
N ASP A 258 9.74 20.70 21.84
CA ASP A 258 10.31 21.99 21.42
C ASP A 258 10.44 22.14 19.88
N PHE A 259 10.29 21.03 19.14
CA PHE A 259 10.31 21.03 17.67
C PHE A 259 8.90 21.16 17.04
N GLN A 260 7.83 20.82 17.77
CA GLN A 260 6.42 20.94 17.33
C GLN A 260 5.90 22.38 17.42
#